data_AF-A0A7J4Q4H6-F1
#
_entry.id   AF-A0A7J4Q4H6-F1
#
_cell.length_a   1.000
_cell.length_b   1.000
_cell.length_c   1.000
_cell.angle_alpha   90.00
_cell.angle_beta   90.00
_cell.angle_gamma   90.00
#
_symmetry.space_group_name_H-M   'P 1'
#
loop_
_entity.id
_entity.type
_entity.pdbx_description
1 polymer ?
#
loop_
_entity_poly.entity_id
_entity_poly.type
_entity_poly.pdbx_seq_one_letter_code
_entity_poly.pdbx_strand_id
1 'polypeptide(L)'
;MRVEKIALFTTFLLISAASWWLLSALFGTSDLLPRLGPISLIFISSLVIIDLIDYGPVQRSRIGAVGNICYPSVLALSISDIDTGDSLISSSIYLILAIFLWNISHKNLSLTHSSKRWRGLTSIIGILFSLAIMYSISSEILVYPVVISSVMITMIPDLLSKDENHLSRKQFINLLDRAEADVLLLRSQGISLEQASSILKKAREECWNDPVRGLELVSAAQEDTDRIKALSQDLDAIRKDTLNHVEKAESIANGIQGPRKSFDLGDREAKHGSLREAELMYRHSKSKSDLVILHWQNAIDEINLAEELVRQKDNLQVDS
;
A
#
# COMPACT_ATOMS: atom_id res chain seq x y z
N MET A 1 19.34 -49.07 -3.77
CA MET A 1 19.37 -48.32 -2.49
C MET A 1 18.93 -46.89 -2.78
N ARG A 2 17.90 -46.34 -2.12
CA ARG A 2 17.41 -44.98 -2.41
C ARG A 2 18.47 -43.95 -2.01
N VAL A 3 18.65 -42.91 -2.82
CA VAL A 3 19.64 -41.81 -2.60
C VAL A 3 19.54 -41.23 -1.19
N GLU A 4 18.31 -41.11 -0.67
CA GLU A 4 18.00 -40.71 0.71
C GLU A 4 18.74 -41.53 1.78
N LYS A 5 18.80 -42.86 1.62
CA LYS A 5 19.44 -43.75 2.62
C LYS A 5 20.96 -43.60 2.64
N ILE A 6 21.57 -43.40 1.46
CA ILE A 6 23.01 -43.19 1.33
C ILE A 6 23.38 -41.85 1.96
N ALA A 7 22.61 -40.81 1.67
CA ALA A 7 22.91 -39.48 2.13
C ALA A 7 22.63 -39.31 3.63
N LEU A 8 21.57 -39.91 4.18
CA LEU A 8 21.38 -40.02 5.64
C LEU A 8 22.57 -40.71 6.29
N PHE A 9 23.02 -41.85 5.75
CA PHE A 9 24.19 -42.55 6.27
C PHE A 9 25.46 -41.68 6.24
N THR A 10 25.72 -40.97 5.14
CA THR A 10 26.83 -40.02 5.01
C THR A 10 26.75 -38.88 6.03
N THR A 11 25.55 -38.34 6.28
CA THR A 11 25.36 -37.26 7.27
C THR A 11 25.64 -37.76 8.68
N PHE A 12 25.16 -38.96 9.05
CA PHE A 12 25.47 -39.57 10.34
C PHE A 12 26.97 -39.83 10.51
N LEU A 13 27.65 -40.26 9.45
CA LEU A 13 29.09 -40.48 9.46
C LEU A 13 29.84 -39.17 9.71
N LEU A 14 29.49 -38.10 8.98
CA LEU A 14 30.10 -36.77 9.16
C LEU A 14 29.86 -36.20 10.56
N ILE A 15 28.63 -36.29 11.08
CA ILE A 15 28.29 -35.85 12.44
C ILE A 15 29.07 -36.65 13.48
N SER A 16 29.18 -37.97 13.31
CA SER A 16 29.93 -38.85 14.23
C SER A 16 31.41 -38.55 14.20
N ALA A 17 32.00 -38.33 13.02
CA ALA A 17 33.40 -37.96 12.85
C ALA A 17 33.71 -36.60 13.47
N ALA A 18 32.86 -35.58 13.22
CA ALA A 18 33.00 -34.26 13.82
C ALA A 18 32.87 -34.31 15.35
N SER A 19 31.90 -35.07 15.86
CA SER A 19 31.68 -35.26 17.30
C SER A 19 32.87 -35.94 17.97
N TRP A 20 33.44 -36.98 17.33
CA TRP A 20 34.65 -37.64 17.82
C TRP A 20 35.85 -36.69 17.88
N TRP A 21 36.01 -35.87 16.85
CA TRP A 21 37.12 -34.93 16.76
C TRP A 21 36.98 -33.78 17.76
N LEU A 22 35.75 -33.31 18.01
CA LEU A 22 35.43 -32.34 19.06
C LEU A 22 35.71 -32.91 20.46
N LEU A 23 35.27 -34.15 20.72
CA LEU A 23 35.50 -34.83 22.00
C LEU A 23 37.01 -34.99 22.28
N SER A 24 37.76 -35.38 21.25
CA SER A 24 39.21 -35.50 21.31
C SER A 24 39.92 -34.17 21.54
N ALA A 25 39.35 -33.06 21.05
CA ALA A 25 39.88 -31.72 21.28
C ALA A 25 39.54 -31.19 22.69
N LEU A 26 38.38 -31.56 23.25
CA LEU A 26 37.95 -31.15 24.60
C LEU A 26 38.70 -31.89 25.72
N PHE A 27 39.01 -33.17 25.52
CA PHE A 27 39.72 -34.00 26.51
C PHE A 27 41.21 -34.18 26.22
N GLY A 28 41.71 -33.60 25.12
CA GLY A 28 43.12 -33.65 24.73
C GLY A 28 43.95 -32.49 25.31
N THR A 29 45.27 -32.67 25.41
CA THR A 29 46.22 -31.66 25.93
C THR A 29 46.56 -30.53 24.95
N SER A 30 45.78 -30.35 23.90
CA SER A 30 46.11 -29.49 22.75
C SER A 30 45.10 -28.35 22.63
N ASP A 31 45.57 -27.18 22.19
CA ASP A 31 44.74 -25.98 22.07
C ASP A 31 43.49 -26.23 21.22
N LEU A 32 42.33 -25.93 21.81
CA LEU A 32 41.00 -26.13 21.24
C LEU A 32 40.72 -25.20 20.06
N LEU A 33 41.18 -23.94 20.16
CA LEU A 33 40.84 -22.85 19.24
C LEU A 33 41.18 -23.13 17.76
N PRO A 34 42.40 -23.58 17.39
CA PRO A 34 42.73 -23.87 15.99
C PRO A 34 41.98 -25.07 15.40
N ARG A 35 41.42 -25.97 16.22
CA ARG A 35 40.69 -27.16 15.76
C ARG A 35 39.21 -26.91 15.51
N LEU A 36 38.65 -25.85 16.11
CA LEU A 36 37.22 -25.54 16.00
C LEU A 36 36.79 -25.19 14.56
N GLY A 37 37.64 -24.52 13.79
CA GLY A 37 37.35 -24.16 12.40
C GLY A 37 37.00 -25.38 11.52
N PRO A 38 37.93 -26.34 11.37
CA PRO A 38 37.68 -27.58 10.63
C PRO A 38 36.47 -28.38 11.14
N ILE A 39 36.28 -28.47 12.47
CA ILE A 39 35.13 -29.17 13.06
C ILE A 39 33.81 -28.49 12.66
N SER A 40 33.74 -27.16 12.74
CA SER A 40 32.55 -26.41 12.36
C SER A 40 32.22 -26.58 10.87
N LEU A 41 33.23 -26.67 10.01
CA LEU A 41 33.06 -26.89 8.56
C LEU A 41 32.45 -28.27 8.28
N ILE A 42 32.87 -29.32 8.98
CA ILE A 42 32.29 -30.66 8.84
C ILE A 42 30.81 -30.67 9.25
N PHE A 43 30.46 -30.00 10.35
CA PHE A 43 29.05 -29.88 10.78
C PHE A 43 28.20 -29.10 9.76
N ILE A 44 28.71 -27.97 9.25
CA ILE A 44 28.01 -27.18 8.23
C ILE A 44 27.82 -28.00 6.95
N SER A 45 28.85 -28.75 6.53
CA SER A 45 28.79 -29.61 5.35
C SER A 45 27.76 -30.72 5.51
N SER A 46 27.64 -31.32 6.70
CA SER A 46 26.61 -32.35 6.95
C SER A 46 25.19 -31.80 6.82
N LEU A 47 24.94 -30.56 7.25
CA LEU A 47 23.64 -29.91 7.11
C LEU A 47 23.31 -29.59 5.65
N VAL A 48 24.30 -29.12 4.87
CA VAL A 48 24.12 -28.82 3.44
C VAL A 48 23.77 -30.07 2.64
N ILE A 49 24.34 -31.23 3.00
CA ILE A 49 24.01 -32.51 2.35
C ILE A 49 22.52 -32.86 2.52
N ILE A 50 21.94 -32.59 3.69
CA ILE A 50 20.51 -32.84 3.94
C ILE A 50 19.65 -31.97 3.03
N ASP A 51 19.95 -30.67 2.95
CA ASP A 51 19.23 -29.72 2.10
C ASP A 51 19.38 -30.07 0.60
N LEU A 52 20.47 -30.72 0.19
CA LEU A 52 20.67 -31.16 -1.21
C LEU A 52 19.76 -32.33 -1.61
N ILE A 53 19.40 -33.20 -0.66
CA ILE A 53 18.54 -34.37 -0.92
C ILE A 53 17.08 -33.90 -1.05
N ASP A 54 16.61 -33.13 -0.07
CA ASP A 54 15.25 -32.60 -0.02
C ASP A 54 15.21 -31.24 -0.72
N TYR A 55 15.26 -31.25 -2.06
CA TYR A 55 15.42 -30.04 -2.87
C TYR A 55 14.13 -29.20 -3.05
N GLY A 56 13.49 -28.86 -1.94
CA GLY A 56 12.29 -28.01 -1.84
C GLY A 56 12.56 -26.51 -1.87
N PRO A 57 11.52 -25.66 -1.79
CA PRO A 57 11.66 -24.21 -1.87
C PRO A 57 12.48 -23.61 -0.71
N VAL A 58 12.33 -24.14 0.51
CA VAL A 58 13.07 -23.68 1.70
C VAL A 58 14.54 -24.09 1.60
N GLN A 59 14.80 -25.34 1.22
CA GLN A 59 16.15 -25.90 1.12
C GLN A 59 16.94 -25.22 -0.01
N ARG A 60 16.30 -24.92 -1.15
CA ARG A 60 16.89 -24.10 -2.23
C ARG A 60 17.34 -22.73 -1.73
N SER A 61 16.51 -22.08 -0.91
CA SER A 61 16.85 -20.77 -0.33
C SER A 61 18.07 -20.87 0.60
N ARG A 62 18.14 -21.91 1.45
CA ARG A 62 19.28 -22.16 2.34
C ARG A 62 20.57 -22.44 1.57
N ILE A 63 20.54 -23.36 0.60
CA ILE A 63 21.69 -23.68 -0.26
C ILE A 63 22.15 -22.44 -1.02
N GLY A 64 21.19 -21.68 -1.58
CA GLY A 64 21.48 -20.43 -2.26
C GLY A 64 22.17 -19.42 -1.33
N ALA A 65 21.68 -19.26 -0.10
CA ALA A 65 22.27 -18.37 0.89
C ALA A 65 23.69 -18.79 1.30
N VAL A 66 23.91 -20.08 1.58
CA VAL A 66 25.25 -20.60 1.90
C VAL A 66 26.21 -20.36 0.74
N GLY A 67 25.80 -20.68 -0.49
CA GLY A 67 26.60 -20.39 -1.68
C GLY A 67 26.92 -18.89 -1.81
N ASN A 68 25.94 -18.04 -1.52
CA ASN A 68 26.08 -16.58 -1.59
C ASN A 68 27.02 -15.99 -0.53
N ILE A 69 27.05 -16.60 0.66
CA ILE A 69 27.95 -16.20 1.75
C ILE A 69 29.37 -16.70 1.49
N CYS A 70 29.52 -17.90 0.93
CA CYS A 70 30.83 -18.53 0.73
C CYS A 70 31.58 -18.01 -0.51
N TYR A 71 30.89 -17.69 -1.62
CA TYR A 71 31.59 -17.34 -2.87
C TYR A 71 32.53 -16.11 -2.76
N PRO A 72 32.23 -15.03 -2.01
CA PRO A 72 33.14 -13.89 -1.92
C PRO A 72 34.43 -14.24 -1.18
N SER A 73 34.36 -15.17 -0.23
CA SER A 73 35.51 -15.68 0.51
C SER A 73 36.40 -16.53 -0.39
N VAL A 74 35.81 -17.43 -1.19
CA VAL A 74 36.54 -18.26 -2.16
C VAL A 74 37.14 -17.39 -3.28
N LEU A 75 36.42 -16.36 -3.71
CA LEU A 75 36.91 -15.39 -4.70
C LEU A 75 38.12 -14.60 -4.17
N ALA A 76 38.11 -14.20 -2.90
CA ALA A 76 39.27 -13.57 -2.28
C ALA A 76 40.51 -14.46 -2.24
N LEU A 77 40.35 -15.76 -1.92
CA LEU A 77 41.44 -16.73 -1.93
C LEU A 77 42.02 -16.92 -3.34
N SER A 78 41.17 -16.94 -4.37
CA SER A 78 41.61 -17.03 -5.76
C SER A 78 42.51 -15.85 -6.14
N ILE A 79 42.17 -14.63 -5.73
CA ILE A 79 42.89 -13.42 -6.16
C ILE A 79 44.14 -13.16 -5.30
N SER A 80 44.15 -13.60 -4.03
CA SER A 80 45.22 -13.31 -3.08
C SER A 80 46.54 -14.06 -3.38
N ASP A 81 46.47 -15.28 -3.93
CA ASP A 81 47.63 -16.17 -4.11
C ASP A 81 48.03 -16.35 -5.58
N ILE A 82 47.98 -15.26 -6.38
CA ILE A 82 48.38 -15.31 -7.80
C ILE A 82 49.91 -15.21 -7.90
N ASP A 83 50.58 -16.35 -7.91
CA ASP A 83 52.01 -16.48 -8.23
C ASP A 83 52.22 -17.53 -9.33
N THR A 84 53.44 -17.64 -9.86
CA THR A 84 53.84 -18.60 -10.89
C THR A 84 54.05 -20.01 -10.31
N GLY A 85 53.54 -21.05 -11.01
CA GLY A 85 53.68 -22.45 -10.61
C GLY A 85 52.39 -23.09 -10.07
N ASP A 86 52.48 -23.88 -9.01
CA ASP A 86 51.36 -24.65 -8.43
C ASP A 86 50.27 -23.75 -7.81
N SER A 87 50.63 -22.55 -7.37
CA SER A 87 49.72 -21.53 -6.85
C SER A 87 48.70 -21.07 -7.90
N LEU A 88 49.11 -20.97 -9.17
CA LEU A 88 48.22 -20.62 -10.28
C LEU A 88 47.12 -21.67 -10.50
N ILE A 89 47.45 -22.96 -10.32
CA ILE A 89 46.49 -24.05 -10.42
C ILE A 89 45.47 -23.95 -9.27
N SER A 90 45.95 -23.72 -8.04
CA SER A 90 45.08 -23.53 -6.88
C SER A 90 44.15 -22.32 -7.04
N SER A 91 44.69 -21.17 -7.47
CA SER A 91 43.94 -19.95 -7.72
C SER A 91 42.86 -20.16 -8.79
N SER A 92 43.16 -20.90 -9.85
CA SER A 92 42.20 -21.27 -10.90
C SER A 92 41.06 -22.17 -10.38
N ILE A 93 41.38 -23.16 -9.54
CA ILE A 93 40.38 -24.02 -8.91
C ILE A 93 39.45 -23.20 -8.00
N TYR A 94 39.99 -22.30 -7.19
CA TYR A 94 39.20 -21.41 -6.35
C TYR A 94 38.31 -20.49 -7.19
N LEU A 95 38.81 -19.96 -8.31
CA LEU A 95 38.02 -19.13 -9.23
C LEU A 95 36.82 -19.91 -9.79
N ILE A 96 37.05 -21.12 -10.28
CA ILE A 96 35.99 -21.99 -10.80
C ILE A 96 34.94 -22.29 -9.71
N LEU A 97 35.40 -22.59 -8.49
CA LEU A 97 34.52 -22.85 -7.37
C LEU A 97 33.69 -21.62 -6.98
N ALA A 98 34.29 -20.43 -6.97
CA ALA A 98 33.60 -19.18 -6.71
C ALA A 98 32.50 -18.91 -7.77
N ILE A 99 32.81 -19.11 -9.04
CA ILE A 99 31.83 -18.98 -10.14
C ILE A 99 30.69 -20.00 -9.98
N PHE A 100 31.01 -21.23 -9.61
CA PHE A 100 30.01 -22.29 -9.39
C PHE A 100 29.06 -21.95 -8.24
N LEU A 101 29.59 -21.52 -7.09
CA LEU A 101 28.81 -21.10 -5.93
C LEU A 101 27.93 -19.89 -6.24
N TRP A 102 28.48 -18.91 -6.97
CA TRP A 102 27.73 -17.76 -7.44
C TRP A 102 26.58 -18.16 -8.37
N ASN A 103 26.81 -19.06 -9.32
CA ASN A 103 25.76 -19.55 -10.23
C ASN A 103 24.64 -20.29 -9.48
N ILE A 104 24.97 -21.12 -8.49
CA ILE A 104 23.98 -21.82 -7.66
C ILE A 104 23.14 -20.82 -6.85
N SER A 105 23.81 -19.87 -6.18
CA SER A 105 23.15 -18.78 -5.47
C SER A 105 22.21 -18.01 -6.41
N HIS A 106 22.70 -17.66 -7.60
CA HIS A 106 21.95 -16.86 -8.54
C HIS A 106 20.70 -17.60 -9.04
N LYS A 107 20.83 -18.88 -9.40
CA LYS A 107 19.72 -19.70 -9.88
C LYS A 107 18.65 -19.96 -8.81
N ASN A 108 19.08 -20.21 -7.58
CA ASN A 108 18.15 -20.55 -6.49
C ASN A 108 17.45 -19.31 -5.91
N LEU A 109 18.11 -18.15 -5.94
CA LEU A 109 17.59 -16.94 -5.30
C LEU A 109 17.03 -15.87 -6.27
N SER A 110 16.87 -16.16 -7.56
CA SER A 110 16.41 -15.17 -8.57
C SER A 110 14.89 -15.10 -8.79
N LEU A 111 14.12 -16.06 -8.26
CA LEU A 111 12.72 -16.27 -8.62
C LEU A 111 11.77 -15.17 -8.12
N THR A 112 11.92 -14.72 -6.87
CA THR A 112 11.00 -13.73 -6.27
C THR A 112 11.75 -12.47 -5.85
N HIS A 113 11.03 -11.35 -5.73
CA HIS A 113 11.59 -10.09 -5.22
C HIS A 113 12.22 -10.26 -3.82
N SER A 114 11.50 -10.93 -2.92
CA SER A 114 12.01 -11.24 -1.58
C SER A 114 13.29 -12.08 -1.63
N SER A 115 13.37 -13.01 -2.57
CA SER A 115 14.54 -13.85 -2.76
C SER A 115 15.75 -13.08 -3.32
N LYS A 116 15.54 -12.12 -4.23
CA LYS A 116 16.60 -11.22 -4.71
C LYS A 116 17.13 -10.35 -3.57
N ARG A 117 16.25 -9.76 -2.76
CA ARG A 117 16.66 -8.99 -1.56
C ARG A 117 17.41 -9.85 -0.55
N TRP A 118 16.97 -11.10 -0.34
CA TRP A 118 17.65 -12.06 0.53
C TRP A 118 19.07 -12.39 0.03
N ARG A 119 19.25 -12.54 -1.29
CA ARG A 119 20.57 -12.65 -1.91
C ARG A 119 21.41 -11.40 -1.63
N GLY A 120 20.86 -10.21 -1.84
CA GLY A 120 21.52 -8.96 -1.51
C GLY A 120 22.01 -8.89 -0.05
N LEU A 121 21.17 -9.24 0.92
CA LEU A 121 21.52 -9.24 2.35
C LEU A 121 22.61 -10.27 2.69
N THR A 122 22.52 -11.48 2.14
CA THR A 122 23.51 -12.54 2.38
C THR A 122 24.86 -12.24 1.72
N SER A 123 24.88 -11.47 0.61
CA SER A 123 26.13 -10.98 0.01
C SER A 123 26.89 -10.03 0.95
N ILE A 124 26.20 -9.22 1.76
CA ILE A 124 26.85 -8.35 2.78
C ILE A 124 27.61 -9.20 3.79
N ILE A 125 26.98 -10.30 4.26
CA ILE A 125 27.61 -11.27 5.17
C ILE A 125 28.82 -11.92 4.48
N GLY A 126 28.71 -12.28 3.20
CA GLY A 126 29.82 -12.81 2.43
C GLY A 126 31.00 -11.85 2.28
N ILE A 127 30.75 -10.54 2.07
CA ILE A 127 31.79 -9.51 2.04
C ILE A 127 32.51 -9.44 3.39
N LEU A 128 31.77 -9.46 4.50
CA LEU A 128 32.36 -9.44 5.86
C LEU A 128 33.31 -10.63 6.09
N PHE A 129 32.89 -11.84 5.75
CA PHE A 129 33.75 -13.03 5.86
C PHE A 129 34.97 -12.94 4.93
N SER A 130 34.77 -12.45 3.70
CA SER A 130 35.85 -12.25 2.75
C SER A 130 36.90 -11.27 3.26
N LEU A 131 36.48 -10.12 3.82
CA LEU A 131 37.39 -9.17 4.47
C LEU A 131 38.15 -9.80 5.64
N ALA A 132 37.47 -10.60 6.48
CA ALA A 132 38.11 -11.26 7.62
C ALA A 132 39.20 -12.25 7.16
N ILE A 133 38.93 -13.01 6.10
CA ILE A 133 39.90 -13.96 5.52
C ILE A 133 41.09 -13.22 4.90
N MET A 134 40.83 -12.18 4.11
CA MET A 134 41.88 -11.38 3.48
C MET A 134 42.77 -10.69 4.51
N TYR A 135 42.18 -10.23 5.62
CA TYR A 135 42.93 -9.71 6.76
C TYR A 135 43.78 -10.79 7.41
N SER A 136 43.22 -11.98 7.61
CA SER A 136 43.93 -13.12 8.22
C SER A 136 45.11 -13.62 7.38
N ILE A 137 45.00 -13.58 6.06
CA ILE A 137 46.06 -14.06 5.13
C ILE A 137 47.06 -12.93 4.82
N SER A 138 46.82 -11.72 5.33
CA SER A 138 47.65 -10.54 5.04
C SER A 138 47.74 -10.23 3.54
N SER A 139 46.61 -10.37 2.83
CA SER A 139 46.51 -10.08 1.39
C SER A 139 46.90 -8.64 1.05
N GLU A 140 47.41 -8.42 -0.16
CA GLU A 140 47.75 -7.08 -0.64
C GLU A 140 46.56 -6.12 -0.60
N ILE A 141 46.83 -4.86 -0.27
CA ILE A 141 45.79 -3.81 -0.15
C ILE A 141 45.00 -3.63 -1.46
N LEU A 142 45.60 -3.92 -2.62
CA LEU A 142 44.97 -3.84 -3.93
C LEU A 142 43.89 -4.91 -4.16
N VAL A 143 43.93 -6.04 -3.44
CA VAL A 143 42.95 -7.13 -3.60
C VAL A 143 41.60 -6.74 -3.01
N TYR A 144 41.58 -5.96 -1.92
CA TYR A 144 40.37 -5.52 -1.22
C TYR A 144 39.35 -4.82 -2.15
N PRO A 145 39.71 -3.75 -2.89
CA PRO A 145 38.76 -3.09 -3.78
C PRO A 145 38.32 -3.98 -4.95
N VAL A 146 39.15 -4.91 -5.43
CA VAL A 146 38.78 -5.83 -6.52
C VAL A 146 37.68 -6.79 -6.07
N VAL A 147 37.85 -7.42 -4.91
CA VAL A 147 36.85 -8.34 -4.35
C VAL A 147 35.56 -7.59 -4.00
N ILE A 148 35.66 -6.45 -3.32
CA ILE A 148 34.49 -5.65 -2.92
C ILE A 148 33.72 -5.18 -4.15
N SER A 149 34.40 -4.64 -5.17
CA SER A 149 33.73 -4.15 -6.39
C SER A 149 33.03 -5.28 -7.16
N SER A 150 33.67 -6.45 -7.28
CA SER A 150 33.08 -7.64 -7.92
C SER A 150 31.77 -8.05 -7.25
N VAL A 151 31.74 -8.09 -5.91
CA VAL A 151 30.53 -8.44 -5.17
C VAL A 151 29.48 -7.33 -5.28
N MET A 152 29.88 -6.06 -5.17
CA MET A 152 28.98 -4.90 -5.25
C MET A 152 28.22 -4.83 -6.58
N ILE A 153 28.87 -5.16 -7.70
CA ILE A 153 28.23 -5.21 -9.03
C ILE A 153 27.03 -6.16 -9.03
N THR A 154 27.13 -7.29 -8.33
CA THR A 154 26.04 -8.28 -8.22
C THR A 154 25.03 -7.93 -7.12
N MET A 155 25.49 -7.33 -6.03
CA MET A 155 24.69 -7.06 -4.83
C MET A 155 23.77 -5.85 -4.99
N ILE A 156 24.26 -4.74 -5.56
CA ILE A 156 23.50 -3.49 -5.67
C ILE A 156 22.18 -3.66 -6.44
N PRO A 157 22.16 -4.29 -7.64
CA PRO A 157 20.92 -4.53 -8.37
C PRO A 157 19.90 -5.36 -7.59
N ASP A 158 20.38 -6.29 -6.76
CA ASP A 158 19.53 -7.17 -5.96
C ASP A 158 18.84 -6.44 -4.80
N LEU A 159 19.56 -5.55 -4.10
CA LEU A 159 18.96 -4.71 -3.06
C LEU A 159 18.00 -3.67 -3.64
N LEU A 160 18.33 -3.10 -4.80
CA LEU A 160 17.53 -2.06 -5.45
C LEU A 160 16.39 -2.62 -6.30
N SER A 161 16.27 -3.95 -6.43
CA SER A 161 15.15 -4.56 -7.12
C SER A 161 13.82 -4.09 -6.51
N LYS A 162 12.90 -3.63 -7.36
CA LYS A 162 11.57 -3.16 -6.94
C LYS A 162 10.54 -4.26 -7.12
N ASP A 163 9.51 -4.22 -6.29
CA ASP A 163 8.34 -5.09 -6.42
C ASP A 163 7.64 -4.80 -7.76
N GLU A 164 7.07 -5.84 -8.39
CA GLU A 164 6.36 -5.72 -9.68
C GLU A 164 5.20 -4.71 -9.58
N ASN A 165 4.53 -4.68 -8.42
CA ASN A 165 3.42 -3.76 -8.14
C ASN A 165 3.84 -2.40 -7.57
N HIS A 166 5.14 -2.09 -7.50
CA HIS A 166 5.62 -0.85 -6.89
C HIS A 166 5.05 0.40 -7.58
N LEU A 167 4.99 0.41 -8.91
CA LEU A 167 4.45 1.54 -9.67
C LEU A 167 2.97 1.76 -9.37
N SER A 168 2.17 0.68 -9.38
CA SER A 168 0.74 0.73 -9.09
C SER A 168 0.46 1.17 -7.65
N ARG A 169 1.23 0.69 -6.65
CA ARG A 169 1.11 1.17 -5.26
C ARG A 169 1.45 2.65 -5.14
N LYS A 170 2.48 3.14 -5.84
CA LYS A 170 2.83 4.56 -5.83
C LYS A 170 1.72 5.42 -6.45
N GLN A 171 1.15 4.97 -7.56
CA GLN A 171 0.02 5.66 -8.20
C GLN A 171 -1.21 5.67 -7.27
N PHE A 172 -1.52 4.53 -6.66
CA PHE A 172 -2.61 4.40 -5.69
C PHE A 172 -2.48 5.39 -4.52
N ILE A 173 -1.33 5.42 -3.84
CA ILE A 173 -1.11 6.34 -2.70
C ILE A 173 -1.26 7.80 -3.14
N ASN A 174 -0.66 8.18 -4.27
CA ASN A 174 -0.76 9.56 -4.77
C ASN A 174 -2.20 9.96 -5.09
N LEU A 175 -3.00 9.05 -5.64
CA LEU A 175 -4.40 9.32 -5.97
C LEU A 175 -5.28 9.32 -4.72
N LEU A 176 -5.03 8.41 -3.77
CA LEU A 176 -5.69 8.37 -2.48
C LEU A 176 -5.49 9.67 -1.70
N ASP A 177 -4.25 10.14 -1.59
CA ASP A 177 -3.92 11.38 -0.85
C ASP A 177 -4.56 12.62 -1.50
N ARG A 178 -4.64 12.66 -2.84
CA ARG A 178 -5.34 13.74 -3.56
C ARG A 178 -6.84 13.70 -3.29
N ALA A 179 -7.47 12.53 -3.40
CA ALA A 179 -8.91 12.39 -3.15
C ALA A 179 -9.27 12.73 -1.69
N GLU A 180 -8.44 12.32 -0.72
CA GLU A 180 -8.63 12.70 0.69
C GLU A 180 -8.51 14.21 0.90
N ALA A 181 -7.53 14.86 0.25
CA ALA A 181 -7.38 16.32 0.32
C ALA A 181 -8.59 17.07 -0.28
N ASP A 182 -9.12 16.59 -1.41
CA ASP A 182 -10.29 17.17 -2.06
C ASP A 182 -11.54 17.03 -1.18
N VAL A 183 -11.76 15.87 -0.57
CA VAL A 183 -12.86 15.64 0.39
C VAL A 183 -12.75 16.56 1.60
N LEU A 184 -11.54 16.75 2.15
CA LEU A 184 -11.31 17.67 3.27
C LEU A 184 -11.62 19.13 2.90
N LEU A 185 -11.22 19.56 1.69
CA LEU A 185 -11.51 20.90 1.18
C LEU A 185 -13.02 21.11 1.06
N LEU A 186 -13.75 20.20 0.42
CA LEU A 186 -15.20 20.32 0.26
C LEU A 186 -15.93 20.27 1.62
N ARG A 187 -15.43 19.47 2.58
CA ARG A 187 -15.97 19.45 3.94
C ARG A 187 -15.77 20.78 4.66
N SER A 188 -14.64 21.46 4.43
CA SER A 188 -14.42 22.81 4.97
C SER A 188 -15.38 23.86 4.39
N GLN A 189 -15.95 23.60 3.21
CA GLN A 189 -16.99 24.42 2.59
C GLN A 189 -18.40 24.09 3.09
N GLY A 190 -18.55 23.12 4.01
CA GLY A 190 -19.84 22.71 4.58
C GLY A 190 -20.53 21.55 3.85
N ILE A 191 -19.89 20.94 2.86
CA ILE A 191 -20.46 19.79 2.13
C ILE A 191 -20.19 18.50 2.91
N SER A 192 -21.23 17.74 3.24
CA SER A 192 -21.11 16.44 3.90
C SER A 192 -20.73 15.34 2.91
N LEU A 193 -19.57 14.72 3.10
CA LEU A 193 -19.00 13.68 2.23
C LEU A 193 -18.69 12.39 3.02
N GLU A 194 -19.66 11.89 3.78
CA GLU A 194 -19.45 10.73 4.67
C GLU A 194 -19.17 9.44 3.91
N GLN A 195 -19.92 9.19 2.83
CA GLN A 195 -19.76 8.00 2.01
C GLN A 195 -18.39 7.98 1.31
N ALA A 196 -18.03 9.04 0.59
CA ALA A 196 -16.69 9.20 0.00
C ALA A 196 -15.57 9.01 1.06
N SER A 197 -15.70 9.63 2.25
CA SER A 197 -14.72 9.47 3.34
C SER A 197 -14.59 8.01 3.80
N SER A 198 -15.72 7.30 3.92
CA SER A 198 -15.73 5.88 4.30
C SER A 198 -15.08 4.99 3.24
N ILE A 199 -15.30 5.27 1.96
CA ILE A 199 -14.70 4.51 0.86
C ILE A 199 -13.19 4.72 0.83
N LEU A 200 -12.72 5.96 0.96
CA LEU A 200 -11.28 6.28 1.00
C LEU A 200 -10.59 5.63 2.20
N LYS A 201 -11.22 5.66 3.37
CA LYS A 201 -10.71 4.97 4.56
C LYS A 201 -10.58 3.46 4.31
N LYS A 202 -11.60 2.84 3.73
CA LYS A 202 -11.56 1.41 3.37
C LYS A 202 -10.44 1.10 2.39
N ALA A 203 -10.25 1.95 1.36
CA ALA A 203 -9.16 1.80 0.41
C ALA A 203 -7.78 1.86 1.10
N ARG A 204 -7.59 2.78 2.05
CA ARG A 204 -6.35 2.93 2.82
C ARG A 204 -6.04 1.70 3.68
N GLU A 205 -7.05 1.13 4.33
CA GLU A 205 -6.88 0.01 5.27
C GLU A 205 -6.75 -1.35 4.56
N GLU A 206 -7.53 -1.60 3.49
CA GLU A 206 -7.65 -2.93 2.88
C GLU A 206 -6.83 -3.13 1.60
N CYS A 207 -6.50 -2.06 0.86
CA CYS A 207 -6.00 -2.19 -0.52
C CYS A 207 -4.48 -1.98 -0.70
N TRP A 208 -3.69 -2.02 0.38
CA TRP A 208 -2.23 -1.91 0.26
C TRP A 208 -1.59 -3.03 -0.57
N ASN A 209 -2.11 -4.25 -0.44
CA ASN A 209 -1.60 -5.44 -1.14
C ASN A 209 -2.21 -5.60 -2.55
N ASP A 210 -3.35 -4.95 -2.80
CA ASP A 210 -4.06 -4.97 -4.09
C ASP A 210 -4.31 -3.53 -4.55
N PRO A 211 -3.31 -2.90 -5.18
CA PRO A 211 -3.43 -1.51 -5.60
C PRO A 211 -4.46 -1.30 -6.71
N VAL A 212 -4.81 -2.33 -7.49
CA VAL A 212 -5.79 -2.22 -8.58
C VAL A 212 -7.18 -1.99 -7.99
N ARG A 213 -7.58 -2.85 -7.04
CA ARG A 213 -8.82 -2.66 -6.28
C ARG A 213 -8.83 -1.34 -5.50
N GLY A 214 -7.68 -0.94 -4.97
CA GLY A 214 -7.52 0.37 -4.31
C GLY A 214 -7.84 1.54 -5.24
N LEU A 215 -7.35 1.50 -6.48
CA LEU A 215 -7.62 2.52 -7.49
C LEU A 215 -9.12 2.58 -7.86
N GLU A 216 -9.79 1.44 -7.97
CA GLU A 216 -11.25 1.39 -8.21
C GLU A 216 -12.04 2.07 -7.09
N LEU A 217 -11.68 1.81 -5.82
CA LEU A 217 -12.32 2.46 -4.68
C LEU A 217 -12.08 3.97 -4.65
N VAL A 218 -10.86 4.42 -4.97
CA VAL A 218 -10.57 5.86 -5.08
C VAL A 218 -11.40 6.50 -6.19
N SER A 219 -11.53 5.84 -7.35
CA SER A 219 -12.40 6.31 -8.44
C SER A 219 -13.87 6.41 -7.99
N ALA A 220 -14.39 5.39 -7.31
CA ALA A 220 -15.76 5.40 -6.81
C ALA A 220 -16.01 6.53 -5.78
N ALA A 221 -15.02 6.81 -4.91
CA ALA A 221 -15.11 7.92 -3.97
C ALA A 221 -15.07 9.30 -4.68
N GLN A 222 -14.29 9.42 -5.77
CA GLN A 222 -14.26 10.63 -6.58
C GLN A 222 -15.59 10.85 -7.30
N GLU A 223 -16.18 9.83 -7.90
CA GLU A 223 -17.50 9.90 -8.53
C GLU A 223 -18.60 10.32 -7.54
N ASP A 224 -18.59 9.76 -6.33
CA ASP A 224 -19.52 10.14 -5.26
C ASP A 224 -19.33 11.61 -4.84
N THR A 225 -18.07 12.05 -4.72
CA THR A 225 -17.72 13.43 -4.40
C THR A 225 -18.20 14.40 -5.47
N ASP A 226 -17.97 14.10 -6.75
CA ASP A 226 -18.41 14.91 -7.88
C ASP A 226 -19.93 14.98 -7.97
N ARG A 227 -20.63 13.87 -7.70
CA ARG A 227 -22.10 13.82 -7.65
C ARG A 227 -22.65 14.73 -6.55
N ILE A 228 -22.09 14.68 -5.34
CA ILE A 228 -22.54 15.51 -4.22
C ILE A 228 -22.23 16.99 -4.50
N LYS A 229 -21.08 17.28 -5.10
CA LYS A 229 -20.72 18.64 -5.53
C LYS A 229 -21.72 19.18 -6.55
N ALA A 230 -22.10 18.40 -7.55
CA ALA A 230 -23.12 18.78 -8.53
C ALA A 230 -24.49 19.03 -7.85
N LEU A 231 -24.91 18.13 -6.93
CA LEU A 231 -26.14 18.30 -6.17
C LEU A 231 -26.14 19.59 -5.34
N SER A 232 -25.01 19.93 -4.71
CA SER A 232 -24.86 21.18 -3.95
C SER A 232 -25.01 22.42 -4.84
N GLN A 233 -24.46 22.39 -6.06
CA GLN A 233 -24.58 23.50 -7.01
C GLN A 233 -26.02 23.67 -7.50
N ASP A 234 -26.70 22.56 -7.81
CA ASP A 234 -28.10 22.57 -8.22
C ASP A 234 -29.02 23.06 -7.09
N LEU A 235 -28.73 22.66 -5.85
CA LEU A 235 -29.49 23.10 -4.67
C LEU A 235 -29.44 24.61 -4.48
N ASP A 236 -28.28 25.24 -4.67
CA ASP A 236 -28.11 26.69 -4.60
C ASP A 236 -28.94 27.42 -5.66
N ALA A 237 -29.06 26.86 -6.87
CA ALA A 237 -29.90 27.40 -7.93
C ALA A 237 -31.39 27.29 -7.56
N ILE A 238 -31.83 26.13 -7.07
CA ILE A 238 -33.21 25.90 -6.62
C ILE A 238 -33.57 26.85 -5.46
N ARG A 239 -32.65 27.04 -4.51
CA ARG A 239 -32.84 27.95 -3.37
C ARG A 239 -33.10 29.38 -3.84
N LYS A 240 -32.29 29.91 -4.76
CA LYS A 240 -32.46 31.27 -5.31
C LYS A 240 -33.78 31.43 -6.05
N ASP A 241 -34.15 30.46 -6.88
CA ASP A 241 -35.42 30.51 -7.62
C ASP A 241 -36.62 30.43 -6.67
N THR A 242 -36.56 29.54 -5.68
CA THR A 242 -37.62 29.39 -4.67
C THR A 242 -37.79 30.68 -3.85
N LEU A 243 -36.69 31.32 -3.46
CA LEU A 243 -36.74 32.59 -2.73
C LEU A 243 -37.53 33.67 -3.51
N ASN A 244 -37.28 33.78 -4.82
CA ASN A 244 -38.02 34.72 -5.67
C ASN A 244 -39.53 34.44 -5.69
N HIS A 245 -39.94 33.17 -5.67
CA HIS A 245 -41.37 32.80 -5.63
C HIS A 245 -41.99 33.07 -4.25
N VAL A 246 -41.22 32.84 -3.16
CA VAL A 246 -41.65 33.17 -1.80
C VAL A 246 -41.86 34.68 -1.65
N GLU A 247 -40.90 35.50 -2.08
CA GLU A 247 -41.01 36.97 -2.01
C GLU A 247 -42.20 37.51 -2.83
N LYS A 248 -42.47 36.93 -4.01
CA LYS A 248 -43.66 37.26 -4.81
C LYS A 248 -44.97 36.86 -4.14
N ALA A 249 -45.02 35.69 -3.50
CA ALA A 249 -46.22 35.26 -2.77
C ALA A 249 -46.47 36.15 -1.54
N GLU A 250 -45.40 36.56 -0.85
CA GLU A 250 -45.47 37.47 0.29
C GLU A 250 -45.98 38.85 -0.12
N SER A 251 -45.54 39.39 -1.26
CA SER A 251 -46.01 40.71 -1.74
C SER A 251 -47.50 40.73 -2.12
N ILE A 252 -48.05 39.60 -2.58
CA ILE A 252 -49.48 39.44 -2.87
C ILE A 252 -50.27 39.24 -1.57
N ALA A 253 -49.72 38.49 -0.62
CA ALA A 253 -50.40 38.07 0.59
C ALA A 253 -49.53 38.26 1.86
N ASN A 254 -49.49 39.49 2.37
CA ASN A 254 -48.64 39.91 3.50
C ASN A 254 -48.85 39.13 4.84
N GLY A 255 -49.84 38.24 4.94
CA GLY A 255 -50.13 37.43 6.13
C GLY A 255 -49.76 35.94 6.03
N ILE A 256 -49.40 35.42 4.85
CA ILE A 256 -49.20 33.98 4.64
C ILE A 256 -47.76 33.57 4.98
N GLN A 257 -47.58 32.92 6.14
CA GLN A 257 -46.25 32.43 6.55
C GLN A 257 -45.92 30.99 6.10
N GLY A 258 -46.86 30.29 5.45
CA GLY A 258 -46.70 28.87 5.09
C GLY A 258 -45.51 28.59 4.15
N PRO A 259 -45.36 29.32 3.02
CA PRO A 259 -44.20 29.22 2.14
C PRO A 259 -42.91 29.56 2.88
N ARG A 260 -42.85 30.70 3.56
CA ARG A 260 -41.64 31.16 4.25
C ARG A 260 -41.13 30.18 5.29
N LYS A 261 -42.01 29.62 6.12
CA LYS A 261 -41.63 28.58 7.10
C LYS A 261 -41.04 27.34 6.44
N SER A 262 -41.56 26.94 5.28
CA SER A 262 -41.05 25.77 4.54
C SER A 262 -39.67 26.07 3.94
N PHE A 263 -39.47 27.29 3.43
CA PHE A 263 -38.16 27.77 2.96
C PHE A 263 -37.12 27.81 4.09
N ASP A 264 -37.46 28.40 5.24
CA ASP A 264 -36.56 28.52 6.38
C ASP A 264 -36.16 27.16 6.96
N LEU A 265 -37.05 26.16 6.89
CA LEU A 265 -36.73 24.77 7.23
C LEU A 265 -35.71 24.19 6.23
N GLY A 266 -35.88 24.44 4.92
CA GLY A 266 -34.90 24.06 3.91
C GLY A 266 -33.52 24.68 4.15
N ASP A 267 -33.47 25.96 4.55
CA ASP A 267 -32.24 26.66 4.91
C ASP A 267 -31.54 26.03 6.13
N ARG A 268 -32.30 25.46 7.08
CA ARG A 268 -31.73 24.76 8.24
C ARG A 268 -31.16 23.40 7.83
N GLU A 269 -31.92 22.62 7.08
CA GLU A 269 -31.47 21.31 6.58
C GLU A 269 -30.21 21.45 5.71
N ALA A 270 -30.18 22.45 4.81
CA ALA A 270 -28.99 22.73 4.01
C ALA A 270 -27.75 23.03 4.87
N LYS A 271 -27.91 23.78 5.97
CA LYS A 271 -26.82 24.05 6.94
C LYS A 271 -26.38 22.82 7.72
N HIS A 272 -27.25 21.82 7.87
CA HIS A 272 -26.95 20.54 8.50
C HIS A 272 -26.31 19.51 7.54
N GLY A 273 -26.23 19.81 6.24
CA GLY A 273 -25.63 18.94 5.22
C GLY A 273 -26.62 17.97 4.56
N SER A 274 -27.89 18.00 4.96
CA SER A 274 -28.97 17.17 4.38
C SER A 274 -29.47 17.79 3.06
N LEU A 275 -28.64 17.70 2.02
CA LEU A 275 -28.91 18.34 0.71
C LEU A 275 -30.24 17.88 0.08
N ARG A 276 -30.60 16.60 0.26
CA ARG A 276 -31.82 16.04 -0.34
C ARG A 276 -33.08 16.51 0.37
N GLU A 277 -33.04 16.53 1.70
CA GLU A 277 -34.12 17.04 2.54
C GLU A 277 -34.32 18.55 2.30
N ALA A 278 -33.23 19.31 2.18
CA ALA A 278 -33.28 20.72 1.83
C ALA A 278 -33.96 20.95 0.46
N GLU A 279 -33.60 20.16 -0.56
CA GLU A 279 -34.23 20.25 -1.89
C GLU A 279 -35.74 20.03 -1.83
N LEU A 280 -36.18 19.00 -1.09
CA LEU A 280 -37.60 18.69 -0.91
C LEU A 280 -38.34 19.86 -0.24
N MET A 281 -37.75 20.48 0.78
CA MET A 281 -38.33 21.63 1.47
C MET A 281 -38.42 22.86 0.55
N TYR A 282 -37.40 23.13 -0.26
CA TYR A 282 -37.45 24.22 -1.24
C TYR A 282 -38.53 23.99 -2.30
N ARG A 283 -38.62 22.78 -2.87
CA ARG A 283 -39.67 22.45 -3.85
C ARG A 283 -41.06 22.57 -3.26
N HIS A 284 -41.24 22.12 -2.01
CA HIS A 284 -42.51 22.27 -1.29
C HIS A 284 -42.86 23.74 -1.04
N SER A 285 -41.88 24.54 -0.64
CA SER A 285 -42.04 25.99 -0.48
C SER A 285 -42.46 26.65 -1.80
N LYS A 286 -41.80 26.31 -2.91
CA LYS A 286 -42.15 26.83 -4.24
C LYS A 286 -43.58 26.49 -4.62
N SER A 287 -43.98 25.22 -4.48
CA SER A 287 -45.35 24.79 -4.79
C SER A 287 -46.41 25.54 -3.98
N LYS A 288 -46.15 25.81 -2.69
CA LYS A 288 -47.04 26.64 -1.87
C LYS A 288 -47.09 28.10 -2.33
N SER A 289 -45.94 28.68 -2.69
CA SER A 289 -45.88 30.03 -3.25
C SER A 289 -46.66 30.14 -4.55
N ASP A 290 -46.52 29.18 -5.45
CA ASP A 290 -47.21 29.16 -6.75
C ASP A 290 -48.73 29.13 -6.56
N LEU A 291 -49.24 28.36 -5.59
CA LEU A 291 -50.67 28.34 -5.25
C LEU A 291 -51.19 29.72 -4.78
N VAL A 292 -50.41 30.44 -3.96
CA VAL A 292 -50.76 31.80 -3.52
C VAL A 292 -50.76 32.76 -4.70
N ILE A 293 -49.71 32.73 -5.52
CA ILE A 293 -49.56 33.61 -6.69
C ILE A 293 -50.73 33.41 -7.68
N LEU A 294 -51.16 32.17 -7.90
CA LEU A 294 -52.21 31.85 -8.87
C LEU A 294 -53.63 32.16 -8.38
N HIS A 295 -53.93 31.96 -7.11
CA HIS A 295 -55.32 31.93 -6.63
C HIS A 295 -55.69 33.03 -5.64
N TRP A 296 -54.72 33.65 -4.95
CA TRP A 296 -55.03 34.53 -3.82
C TRP A 296 -55.75 35.81 -4.23
N GLN A 297 -55.30 36.47 -5.30
CA GLN A 297 -55.92 37.72 -5.76
C GLN A 297 -57.36 37.48 -6.22
N ASN A 298 -57.57 36.45 -7.06
CA ASN A 298 -58.90 36.09 -7.53
C ASN A 298 -59.84 35.75 -6.37
N ALA A 299 -59.35 35.06 -5.35
CA ALA A 299 -60.15 34.74 -4.17
C ALA A 299 -60.55 36.01 -3.38
N ILE A 300 -59.64 36.98 -3.24
CA ILE A 300 -59.94 38.26 -2.59
C ILE A 300 -61.00 39.03 -3.38
N ASP A 301 -60.84 39.11 -4.70
CA ASP A 301 -61.75 39.87 -5.56
C ASP A 301 -63.18 39.29 -5.52
N GLU A 302 -63.31 37.97 -5.57
CA GLU A 302 -64.61 37.27 -5.43
C GLU A 302 -65.24 37.45 -4.05
N ILE A 303 -64.44 37.43 -2.97
CA ILE A 303 -64.95 37.69 -1.60
C ILE A 303 -65.46 39.13 -1.50
N ASN A 304 -64.71 40.11 -2.00
CA ASN A 304 -65.12 41.51 -1.98
C ASN A 304 -66.42 41.74 -2.78
N LEU A 305 -66.55 41.13 -3.96
CA LEU A 305 -67.77 41.19 -4.76
C LEU A 305 -68.97 40.56 -4.01
N ALA A 306 -68.76 39.42 -3.36
CA ALA A 306 -69.79 38.78 -2.55
C ALA A 306 -70.22 39.66 -1.36
N GLU A 307 -69.27 40.29 -0.67
CA GLU A 307 -69.56 41.22 0.44
C GLU A 307 -70.34 42.46 -0.03
N GLU A 308 -70.00 43.03 -1.18
CA GLU A 308 -70.74 44.14 -1.78
C GLU A 308 -72.19 43.75 -2.11
N LEU A 309 -72.41 42.57 -2.70
CA LEU A 309 -73.74 42.05 -3.01
C LEU A 309 -74.58 41.83 -1.74
N VAL A 310 -73.97 41.30 -0.67
CA VAL A 310 -74.66 41.14 0.62
C VAL A 310 -75.04 42.51 1.21
N ARG A 311 -74.12 43.49 1.19
CA ARG A 311 -74.39 44.85 1.66
C ARG A 311 -75.53 45.53 0.90
N GLN A 312 -75.60 45.37 -0.42
CA GLN A 312 -76.69 45.92 -1.23
C GLN A 312 -78.04 45.28 -0.86
N LYS A 313 -78.06 43.97 -0.60
CA LYS A 313 -79.28 43.26 -0.20
C LYS A 313 -79.79 43.71 1.18
N ASP A 314 -78.90 43.92 2.14
CA ASP A 314 -79.29 44.38 3.48
C ASP A 314 -79.84 45.81 3.46
N ASN A 315 -79.27 46.70 2.65
CA ASN A 315 -79.80 48.07 2.49
C ASN A 315 -81.21 48.08 1.86
N LEU A 316 -81.51 47.16 0.94
CA LEU A 316 -82.84 47.02 0.34
C LEU A 316 -83.91 46.48 1.31
N GLN A 317 -83.53 45.88 2.44
CA GLN A 317 -84.47 45.40 3.47
C GLN A 317 -84.74 46.43 4.58
N VAL A 318 -83.93 47.49 4.69
CA VAL A 318 -84.13 48.56 5.69
C VAL A 318 -85.04 49.68 5.16
N ASP A 319 -85.14 49.82 3.82
CA ASP A 319 -85.97 50.82 3.14
C ASP A 319 -87.40 50.32 2.76
N SER A 320 -87.82 49.15 3.26
CA SER A 320 -89.17 48.57 3.09
C SER A 320 -89.92 48.45 4.42
#